data_AF-A0A7S0FRW1-F1
#
_entry.id   AF-A0A7S0FRW1-F1
#
_cell.length_a   1.000
_cell.length_b   1.000
_cell.length_c   1.000
_cell.angle_alpha   90.00
_cell.angle_beta   90.00
_cell.angle_gamma   90.00
#
_symmetry.space_group_name_H-M   'P 1'
#
loop_
_entity.id
_entity.type
_entity.pdbx_description
1 polymer ?
#
loop_
_entity_poly.entity_id
_entity_poly.type
_entity_poly.pdbx_seq_one_letter_code
_entity_poly.pdbx_strand_id
1 'polypeptide(L)'
;SKADALPVMVWIHGGSLYNGEGAQYSPVILAGNEDVVVVTLNYRLGLLGFLPTGPDNEGALNGMLDVVQALEWVQKRISYFGGDPEKVTIFGESAGALLVTLLSVHPEGEGLFLRAISESSYYQSLVKNPVLNDTLPGLDDLVAMSGEAVANLTYFGTPPDLFYISNVYLPTNPLDLFQEGPINPTDMIIGSNTYDAPSMTFFTQ
;
A
#
# COMPACT_ATOMS: atom_id res chain seq x y z
N SER A 1 -8.35 -35.10 3.70
CA SER A 1 -7.01 -34.82 3.14
C SER A 1 -6.98 -33.36 2.73
N LYS A 2 -5.82 -32.70 2.84
CA LYS A 2 -5.49 -31.36 2.30
C LYS A 2 -5.54 -31.43 0.76
N ALA A 3 -6.70 -31.72 0.18
CA ALA A 3 -6.90 -31.75 -1.26
C ALA A 3 -6.96 -30.29 -1.74
N ASP A 4 -5.84 -29.85 -2.32
CA ASP A 4 -5.62 -28.71 -3.22
C ASP A 4 -6.22 -27.35 -2.82
N ALA A 5 -5.86 -26.83 -1.63
CA ALA A 5 -6.05 -25.41 -1.35
C ALA A 5 -5.26 -24.56 -2.36
N LEU A 6 -5.93 -23.61 -2.99
CA LEU A 6 -5.41 -22.82 -4.10
C LEU A 6 -4.46 -21.70 -3.60
N PRO A 7 -3.45 -21.32 -4.38
CA PRO A 7 -2.69 -20.09 -4.13
C PRO A 7 -3.61 -18.87 -4.03
N VAL A 8 -3.23 -17.90 -3.21
CA VAL A 8 -4.02 -16.68 -2.97
C VAL A 8 -3.27 -15.49 -3.53
N MET A 9 -3.93 -14.69 -4.34
CA MET A 9 -3.40 -13.43 -4.88
C MET A 9 -4.17 -12.25 -4.27
N VAL A 10 -3.49 -11.38 -3.54
CA VAL A 10 -4.10 -10.21 -2.86
C VAL A 10 -3.71 -8.94 -3.59
N TRP A 11 -4.68 -8.29 -4.22
CA TRP A 11 -4.51 -7.07 -5.00
C TRP A 11 -4.56 -5.82 -4.12
N ILE A 12 -3.54 -4.99 -4.22
CA ILE A 12 -3.45 -3.68 -3.58
C ILE A 12 -3.52 -2.63 -4.69
N HIS A 13 -4.63 -1.89 -4.74
CA HIS A 13 -4.87 -0.93 -5.81
C HIS A 13 -3.94 0.29 -5.74
N GLY A 14 -3.63 0.87 -6.91
CA GLY A 14 -2.96 2.15 -7.06
C GLY A 14 -3.88 3.34 -6.78
N GLY A 15 -3.45 4.53 -7.20
CA GLY A 15 -4.21 5.77 -7.02
C GLY A 15 -3.53 6.86 -6.19
N SER A 16 -2.19 6.91 -6.25
CA SER A 16 -1.37 7.94 -5.60
C SER A 16 -1.63 8.09 -4.10
N LEU A 17 -2.14 7.04 -3.45
CA LEU A 17 -2.52 6.98 -2.03
C LEU A 17 -3.68 7.89 -1.60
N TYR A 18 -4.32 8.64 -2.51
CA TYR A 18 -5.48 9.50 -2.22
C TYR A 18 -6.75 9.15 -3.02
N ASN A 19 -6.65 8.22 -3.98
CA ASN A 19 -7.78 7.72 -4.76
C ASN A 19 -7.67 6.21 -5.00
N GLY A 20 -8.71 5.64 -5.62
CA GLY A 20 -8.80 4.23 -5.99
C GLY A 20 -9.66 3.40 -5.05
N GLU A 21 -10.03 2.22 -5.50
CA GLU A 21 -10.75 1.22 -4.69
C GLU A 21 -10.56 -0.19 -5.27
N GLY A 22 -10.63 -1.21 -4.42
CA GLY A 22 -10.52 -2.61 -4.84
C GLY A 22 -11.63 -3.06 -5.80
N ALA A 23 -12.80 -2.40 -5.76
CA ALA A 23 -13.94 -2.73 -6.63
C ALA A 23 -13.73 -2.34 -8.10
N GLN A 24 -12.77 -1.46 -8.40
CA GLN A 24 -12.40 -1.10 -9.78
C GLN A 24 -11.80 -2.29 -10.54
N TYR A 25 -11.31 -3.30 -9.83
CA TYR A 25 -10.58 -4.43 -10.39
C TYR A 25 -11.40 -5.69 -10.20
N SER A 26 -12.06 -6.13 -11.27
CA SER A 26 -12.84 -7.38 -11.23
C SER A 26 -11.89 -8.58 -11.15
N PRO A 27 -11.98 -9.43 -10.09
CA PRO A 27 -11.13 -10.60 -9.96
C PRO A 27 -11.56 -11.77 -10.87
N VAL A 28 -12.74 -11.65 -11.52
CA VAL A 28 -13.44 -12.78 -12.16
C VAL A 28 -12.64 -13.42 -13.29
N ILE A 29 -11.94 -12.63 -14.11
CA ILE A 29 -11.18 -13.17 -15.24
C ILE A 29 -9.95 -13.93 -14.74
N LEU A 30 -9.22 -13.38 -13.77
CA LEU A 30 -8.03 -14.05 -13.22
C LEU A 30 -8.41 -15.32 -12.46
N ALA A 31 -9.38 -15.24 -11.54
CA ALA A 31 -9.86 -16.40 -10.78
C ALA A 31 -10.59 -17.45 -11.64
N GLY A 32 -11.12 -17.06 -12.81
CA GLY A 32 -11.83 -17.95 -13.73
C GLY A 32 -10.91 -18.67 -14.72
N ASN A 33 -9.75 -18.09 -15.03
CA ASN A 33 -8.78 -18.65 -15.97
C ASN A 33 -7.63 -19.37 -15.27
N GLU A 34 -7.29 -18.95 -14.06
CA GLU A 34 -6.19 -19.50 -13.28
C GLU A 34 -6.74 -20.14 -12.00
N ASP A 35 -6.14 -21.25 -11.56
CA ASP A 35 -6.52 -21.95 -10.32
C ASP A 35 -6.01 -21.21 -9.08
N VAL A 36 -6.55 -20.01 -8.83
CA VAL A 36 -6.17 -19.11 -7.73
C VAL A 36 -7.39 -18.47 -7.06
N VAL A 37 -7.25 -18.15 -5.77
CA VAL A 37 -8.19 -17.25 -5.08
C VAL A 37 -7.67 -15.83 -5.22
N VAL A 38 -8.50 -14.90 -5.70
CA VAL A 38 -8.15 -13.48 -5.82
C VAL A 38 -8.91 -12.68 -4.77
N VAL A 39 -8.19 -11.86 -4.01
CA VAL A 39 -8.73 -10.94 -3.01
C VAL A 39 -8.43 -9.52 -3.45
N THR A 40 -9.46 -8.67 -3.57
CA THR A 40 -9.29 -7.21 -3.68
C THR A 40 -9.70 -6.58 -2.35
N LEU A 41 -9.02 -5.50 -1.97
CA LEU A 41 -9.24 -4.82 -0.69
C LEU A 41 -9.33 -3.31 -0.88
N ASN A 42 -9.83 -2.64 0.15
CA ASN A 42 -9.74 -1.19 0.30
C ASN A 42 -8.85 -0.89 1.52
N TYR A 43 -8.13 0.22 1.45
CA TYR A 43 -7.37 0.78 2.56
C TYR A 43 -7.66 2.28 2.69
N ARG A 44 -7.42 2.88 3.86
CA ARG A 44 -7.62 4.32 4.03
C ARG A 44 -6.67 5.10 3.11
N LEU A 45 -7.22 6.14 2.51
CA LEU A 45 -6.55 7.02 1.55
C LEU A 45 -6.37 8.42 2.14
N GLY A 46 -5.49 9.20 1.52
CA GLY A 46 -5.34 10.62 1.81
C GLY A 46 -4.89 10.91 3.22
N LEU A 47 -5.42 12.00 3.77
CA LEU A 47 -5.17 12.38 5.16
C LEU A 47 -5.58 11.29 6.15
N LEU A 48 -6.63 10.52 5.86
CA LEU A 48 -7.11 9.47 6.75
C LEU A 48 -6.16 8.27 6.83
N GLY A 49 -5.42 8.02 5.75
CA GLY A 49 -4.48 6.90 5.63
C GLY A 49 -3.04 7.26 5.94
N PHE A 50 -2.64 8.51 5.75
CA PHE A 50 -1.21 8.85 5.66
C PHE A 50 -0.81 10.17 6.33
N LEU A 51 -1.70 10.80 7.10
CA LEU A 51 -1.35 11.99 7.87
C LEU A 51 -0.54 11.61 9.13
N PRO A 52 0.65 12.19 9.34
CA PRO A 52 1.33 12.17 10.64
C PRO A 52 0.54 12.97 11.67
N THR A 53 0.18 12.35 12.79
CA THR A 53 -0.66 12.93 13.85
C THR A 53 0.06 13.09 15.19
N GLY A 54 1.26 12.52 15.34
CA GLY A 54 2.06 12.55 16.56
C GLY A 54 3.49 13.05 16.36
N PRO A 55 4.23 13.34 17.45
CA PRO A 55 5.62 13.81 17.41
C PRO A 55 6.58 12.80 16.75
N ASP A 56 6.25 11.51 16.84
CA ASP A 56 6.95 10.42 16.16
C ASP A 56 6.25 10.02 14.85
N ASN A 57 5.49 10.94 14.25
CA ASN A 57 4.71 10.76 13.02
C ASN A 57 3.74 9.54 13.05
N GLU A 58 3.16 9.27 14.22
CA GLU A 58 2.08 8.29 14.38
C GLU A 58 0.96 8.52 13.35
N GLY A 59 0.36 7.44 12.83
CA GLY A 59 -0.75 7.54 11.87
C GLY A 59 -0.35 7.74 10.40
N ALA A 60 0.92 8.05 10.10
CA ALA A 60 1.41 8.26 8.73
C ALA A 60 1.35 7.00 7.82
N LEU A 61 1.06 5.83 8.39
CA LEU A 61 0.96 4.54 7.70
C LEU A 61 -0.36 3.82 7.95
N ASN A 62 -1.39 4.54 8.40
CA ASN A 62 -2.71 3.97 8.66
C ASN A 62 -3.27 3.19 7.45
N GLY A 63 -3.08 3.67 6.23
CA GLY A 63 -3.47 2.97 5.01
C GLY A 63 -2.68 1.67 4.80
N MET A 64 -1.37 1.67 5.06
CA MET A 64 -0.56 0.44 5.02
C MET A 64 -0.99 -0.55 6.12
N LEU A 65 -1.27 -0.07 7.32
CA LEU A 65 -1.74 -0.90 8.44
C LEU A 65 -3.13 -1.50 8.17
N ASP A 66 -3.98 -0.83 7.39
CA ASP A 66 -5.22 -1.45 6.91
C ASP A 66 -4.95 -2.62 5.97
N VAL A 67 -3.93 -2.51 5.10
CA VAL A 67 -3.49 -3.63 4.26
C VAL A 67 -2.94 -4.77 5.12
N VAL A 68 -2.13 -4.48 6.15
CA VAL A 68 -1.67 -5.48 7.13
C VAL A 68 -2.85 -6.20 7.76
N GLN A 69 -3.86 -5.46 8.24
CA GLN A 69 -5.05 -6.03 8.85
C GLN A 69 -5.86 -6.89 7.86
N ALA A 70 -5.94 -6.49 6.60
CA ALA A 70 -6.56 -7.30 5.55
C ALA A 70 -5.77 -8.59 5.28
N LEU A 71 -4.44 -8.54 5.28
CA LEU A 71 -3.59 -9.72 5.12
C LEU A 71 -3.68 -10.65 6.33
N GLU A 72 -3.77 -10.12 7.55
CA GLU A 72 -4.07 -10.94 8.73
C GLU A 72 -5.43 -11.64 8.61
N TRP A 73 -6.43 -10.94 8.08
CA TRP A 73 -7.74 -11.54 7.82
C TRP A 73 -7.62 -12.67 6.79
N VAL A 74 -6.86 -12.47 5.71
CA VAL A 74 -6.55 -13.51 4.72
C VAL A 74 -5.90 -14.72 5.40
N GLN A 75 -4.84 -14.51 6.19
CA GLN A 75 -4.18 -15.57 6.95
C GLN A 75 -5.14 -16.37 7.84
N LYS A 76 -6.05 -15.68 8.54
CA LYS A 76 -6.99 -16.29 9.49
C LYS A 76 -8.21 -16.94 8.82
N ARG A 77 -8.58 -16.54 7.58
CA ARG A 77 -9.89 -16.83 7.00
C ARG A 77 -9.89 -17.41 5.60
N ILE A 78 -8.83 -17.25 4.81
CA ILE A 78 -8.88 -17.59 3.38
C ILE A 78 -9.08 -19.08 3.10
N SER A 79 -8.72 -19.94 4.05
CA SER A 79 -8.98 -21.39 3.97
C SER A 79 -10.48 -21.74 3.92
N TYR A 80 -11.37 -20.91 4.46
CA TYR A 80 -12.81 -21.09 4.31
C TYR A 80 -13.31 -20.84 2.88
N PHE A 81 -12.49 -20.17 2.05
CA PHE A 81 -12.77 -19.84 0.66
C PHE A 81 -11.97 -20.72 -0.31
N GLY A 82 -11.31 -21.77 0.18
CA GLY A 82 -10.49 -22.67 -0.63
C GLY A 82 -9.06 -22.19 -0.90
N GLY A 83 -8.63 -21.09 -0.29
CA GLY A 83 -7.27 -20.58 -0.40
C GLY A 83 -6.29 -21.17 0.61
N ASP A 84 -5.01 -21.24 0.24
CA ASP A 84 -3.92 -21.69 1.09
C ASP A 84 -3.22 -20.47 1.72
N PRO A 85 -3.35 -20.24 3.05
CA PRO A 85 -2.69 -19.10 3.72
C PRO A 85 -1.16 -19.19 3.67
N GLU A 86 -0.59 -20.38 3.42
CA GLU A 86 0.86 -20.58 3.26
C GLU A 86 1.35 -20.18 1.84
N LYS A 87 0.45 -19.87 0.90
CA LYS A 87 0.75 -19.53 -0.50
C LYS A 87 0.12 -18.20 -0.92
N VAL A 88 0.26 -17.19 -0.07
CA VAL A 88 -0.22 -15.83 -0.36
C VAL A 88 0.82 -15.07 -1.18
N THR A 89 0.39 -14.47 -2.29
CA THR A 89 1.14 -13.51 -3.11
C THR A 89 0.45 -12.17 -3.01
N ILE A 90 1.16 -11.12 -2.59
CA ILE A 90 0.66 -9.75 -2.71
C ILE A 90 1.08 -9.14 -4.04
N PHE A 91 0.21 -8.35 -4.65
CA PHE A 91 0.53 -7.67 -5.90
C PHE A 91 -0.20 -6.34 -6.01
N GLY A 92 0.42 -5.37 -6.69
CA GLY A 92 -0.14 -4.02 -6.80
C GLY A 92 0.56 -3.19 -7.86
N GLU A 93 -0.13 -2.13 -8.28
CA GLU A 93 0.31 -1.19 -9.31
C GLU A 93 0.46 0.23 -8.75
N SER A 94 1.44 0.99 -9.23
CA SER A 94 1.70 2.38 -8.84
C SER A 94 1.82 2.53 -7.31
N ALA A 95 0.94 3.29 -6.67
CA ALA A 95 0.89 3.44 -5.22
C ALA A 95 0.67 2.09 -4.48
N GLY A 96 -0.04 1.14 -5.08
CA GLY A 96 -0.17 -0.21 -4.55
C GLY A 96 1.14 -0.99 -4.61
N ALA A 97 1.93 -0.79 -5.67
CA ALA A 97 3.26 -1.38 -5.81
C ALA A 97 4.26 -0.80 -4.80
N LEU A 98 4.11 0.49 -4.45
CA LEU A 98 4.82 1.12 -3.34
C LEU A 98 4.49 0.40 -2.02
N LEU A 99 3.21 0.16 -1.73
CA LEU A 99 2.79 -0.57 -0.52
C LEU A 99 3.31 -2.03 -0.51
N VAL A 100 3.31 -2.73 -1.65
CA VAL A 100 3.91 -4.07 -1.78
C VAL A 100 5.40 -4.04 -1.39
N THR A 101 6.13 -3.04 -1.89
CA THR A 101 7.57 -2.88 -1.61
C THR A 101 7.80 -2.58 -0.13
N LEU A 102 7.00 -1.68 0.46
CA LEU A 102 7.04 -1.35 1.88
C LEU A 102 6.79 -2.57 2.78
N LEU A 103 5.73 -3.32 2.52
CA LEU A 103 5.39 -4.53 3.29
C LEU A 103 6.48 -5.61 3.19
N SER A 104 7.21 -5.65 2.08
CA SER A 104 8.31 -6.59 1.88
C SER A 104 9.50 -6.37 2.81
N VAL A 105 9.67 -5.16 3.35
CA VAL A 105 10.79 -4.78 4.23
C VAL A 105 10.35 -4.33 5.63
N HIS A 106 9.04 -4.18 5.86
CA HIS A 106 8.49 -3.70 7.12
C HIS A 106 8.12 -4.87 8.06
N PRO A 107 8.44 -4.81 9.38
CA PRO A 107 8.15 -5.89 10.33
C PRO A 107 6.69 -6.34 10.37
N GLU A 108 5.75 -5.41 10.23
CA GLU A 108 4.30 -5.72 10.19
C GLU A 108 3.88 -6.59 8.99
N GLY A 109 4.73 -6.74 7.97
CA GLY A 109 4.49 -7.65 6.85
C GLY A 109 4.94 -9.10 7.10
N GLU A 110 5.70 -9.34 8.17
CA GLU A 110 6.35 -10.63 8.42
C GLU A 110 5.34 -11.77 8.58
N GLY A 111 5.52 -12.85 7.83
CA GLY A 111 4.67 -14.04 7.90
C GLY A 111 3.27 -13.87 7.29
N LEU A 112 2.94 -12.72 6.71
CA LEU A 112 1.62 -12.46 6.12
C LEU A 112 1.51 -12.86 4.64
N PHE A 113 2.63 -12.98 3.94
CA PHE A 113 2.68 -13.39 2.54
C PHE A 113 4.00 -14.11 2.23
N LEU A 114 3.98 -14.89 1.15
CA LEU A 114 5.12 -15.66 0.67
C LEU A 114 5.82 -14.99 -0.52
N ARG A 115 5.07 -14.34 -1.41
CA ARG A 115 5.59 -13.74 -2.67
C ARG A 115 5.04 -12.34 -2.90
N ALA A 116 5.72 -11.57 -3.75
CA ALA A 116 5.32 -10.22 -4.11
C ALA A 116 5.45 -9.95 -5.63
N ILE A 117 4.55 -9.13 -6.18
CA ILE A 117 4.64 -8.57 -7.54
C ILE A 117 4.44 -7.05 -7.47
N SER A 118 5.41 -6.29 -7.96
CA SER A 118 5.44 -4.83 -7.91
C SER A 118 5.43 -4.24 -9.32
N GLU A 119 4.28 -3.69 -9.73
CA GLU A 119 4.04 -3.17 -11.07
C GLU A 119 4.14 -1.64 -11.10
N SER A 120 5.16 -1.09 -11.77
CA SER A 120 5.35 0.36 -11.92
C SER A 120 5.44 1.11 -10.58
N SER A 121 6.14 0.50 -9.62
CA SER A 121 6.48 1.16 -8.35
C SER A 121 7.43 2.34 -8.56
N TYR A 122 7.46 3.23 -7.57
CA TYR A 122 8.35 4.37 -7.54
C TYR A 122 9.00 4.51 -6.17
N TYR A 123 10.20 5.05 -6.16
CA TYR A 123 10.90 5.38 -4.93
C TYR A 123 10.43 6.74 -4.41
N GLN A 124 9.91 6.79 -3.18
CA GLN A 124 9.58 8.05 -2.51
C GLN A 124 10.76 8.49 -1.64
N SER A 125 11.39 9.61 -2.02
CA SER A 125 12.64 10.10 -1.43
C SER A 125 12.51 10.52 0.03
N LEU A 126 13.62 10.42 0.77
CA LEU A 126 13.69 10.57 2.23
C LEU A 126 13.59 12.02 2.76
N VAL A 127 13.16 12.96 1.92
CA VAL A 127 13.26 14.38 2.23
C VAL A 127 12.07 14.76 3.11
N LYS A 128 12.32 15.02 4.40
CA LYS A 128 11.42 15.82 5.23
C LYS A 128 11.10 17.08 4.45
N ASN A 129 9.86 17.26 4.00
CA ASN A 129 9.45 18.50 3.40
C ASN A 129 9.02 19.46 4.53
N PRO A 130 9.85 20.46 4.89
CA PRO A 130 9.55 21.37 5.99
C PRO A 130 8.31 22.25 5.73
N VAL A 131 7.80 22.30 4.50
CA VAL A 131 6.65 23.14 4.10
C VAL A 131 5.31 22.56 4.58
N LEU A 132 5.26 21.26 4.90
CA LEU A 132 4.02 20.56 5.28
C LEU A 132 3.55 20.87 6.70
N ASN A 133 4.47 21.18 7.61
CA ASN A 133 4.13 21.50 8.99
C ASN A 133 3.34 22.80 9.14
N ASP A 134 3.42 23.72 8.17
CA ASP A 134 2.82 25.05 8.27
C ASP A 134 1.54 25.22 7.45
N THR A 135 1.10 24.20 6.69
CA THR A 135 -0.04 24.32 5.74
C THR A 135 -1.21 23.38 6.01
N LEU A 136 -1.03 22.31 6.78
CA LEU A 136 -2.12 21.41 7.13
C LEU A 136 -2.77 21.78 8.47
N PRO A 137 -4.10 21.63 8.60
CA PRO A 137 -4.77 21.76 9.89
C PRO A 137 -4.23 20.73 10.88
N GLY A 138 -4.17 21.09 12.16
CA GLY A 138 -3.84 20.14 13.21
C GLY A 138 -4.89 19.04 13.33
N LEU A 139 -4.58 17.95 14.04
CA LEU A 139 -5.53 16.85 14.25
C LEU A 139 -6.86 17.34 14.86
N ASP A 140 -6.79 18.26 15.83
CA ASP A 140 -7.99 18.85 16.47
C ASP A 140 -8.85 19.63 15.46
N ASP A 141 -8.22 20.33 14.51
CA ASP A 141 -8.92 21.06 13.46
C ASP A 141 -9.62 20.08 12.50
N LEU A 142 -8.92 19.01 12.10
CA LEU A 142 -9.48 17.97 11.22
C LEU A 142 -10.67 17.25 11.85
N VAL A 143 -10.61 16.98 13.16
CA VAL A 143 -11.71 16.35 13.90
C VAL A 143 -12.93 17.27 13.98
N ALA A 144 -12.73 18.59 13.97
CA ALA A 144 -13.82 19.57 13.97
C ALA A 144 -14.45 19.80 12.58
N MET A 145 -13.81 19.32 11.50
CA MET A 145 -14.29 19.48 10.13
C MET A 145 -15.36 18.46 9.75
N SER A 146 -16.19 18.77 8.73
CA SER A 146 -17.06 17.77 8.12
C SER A 146 -16.26 16.75 7.32
N GLY A 147 -16.79 15.54 7.15
CA GLY A 147 -16.14 14.51 6.32
C GLY A 147 -15.89 14.97 4.88
N GLU A 148 -16.80 15.75 4.30
CA GLU A 148 -16.63 16.36 2.98
C GLU A 148 -15.47 17.36 2.95
N ALA A 149 -15.31 18.17 4.00
CA ALA A 149 -14.21 19.13 4.07
C ALA A 149 -12.84 18.41 4.21
N VAL A 150 -12.78 17.34 5.00
CA VAL A 150 -11.57 16.49 5.11
C VAL A 150 -11.25 15.78 3.78
N ALA A 151 -12.27 15.29 3.08
CA ALA A 151 -12.11 14.69 1.75
C ALA A 151 -11.62 15.71 0.71
N ASN A 152 -12.14 16.95 0.72
CA ASN A 152 -11.70 17.99 -0.20
C ASN A 152 -10.24 18.40 0.03
N LEU A 153 -9.78 18.41 1.30
CA LEU A 153 -8.36 18.64 1.60
C LEU A 153 -7.47 17.55 0.98
N THR A 154 -7.92 16.30 0.98
CA THR A 154 -7.22 15.16 0.39
C THR A 154 -7.07 15.27 -1.14
N TYR A 155 -8.07 15.81 -1.84
CA TYR A 155 -8.07 15.88 -3.31
C TYR A 155 -7.44 17.16 -3.87
N PHE A 156 -7.60 18.29 -3.19
CA PHE A 156 -7.25 19.61 -3.73
C PHE A 156 -6.27 20.41 -2.85
N GLY A 157 -6.09 20.01 -1.60
CA GLY A 157 -5.31 20.77 -0.61
C GLY A 157 -3.95 20.18 -0.27
N THR A 158 -3.72 18.91 -0.55
CA THR A 158 -2.48 18.22 -0.23
C THR A 158 -1.54 18.17 -1.44
N PRO A 159 -0.38 18.85 -1.41
CA PRO A 159 0.63 18.63 -2.45
C PRO A 159 0.98 17.12 -2.54
N PRO A 160 1.29 16.58 -3.74
CA PRO A 160 1.65 15.17 -3.95
C PRO A 160 2.77 14.67 -3.02
N ASP A 161 3.53 15.63 -2.54
CA ASP A 161 4.59 15.51 -1.56
C ASP A 161 4.11 14.99 -0.19
N LEU A 162 2.87 15.18 0.25
CA LEU A 162 2.45 14.79 1.62
C LEU A 162 2.56 13.33 1.99
N PHE A 163 2.62 12.44 1.01
CA PHE A 163 2.67 11.01 1.23
C PHE A 163 4.12 10.51 1.44
N TYR A 164 4.99 11.32 2.05
CA TYR A 164 6.38 10.95 2.38
C TYR A 164 6.42 9.87 3.46
N ILE A 165 6.27 8.63 3.02
CA ILE A 165 6.60 7.44 3.79
C ILE A 165 8.12 7.30 3.75
N SER A 166 8.85 7.81 4.75
CA SER A 166 10.31 7.70 4.66
C SER A 166 11.02 7.55 6.00
N ASN A 167 10.77 8.45 6.97
CA ASN A 167 11.67 8.54 8.14
C ASN A 167 11.02 8.08 9.43
N VAL A 168 9.82 7.52 9.36
CA VAL A 168 9.03 7.19 10.54
C VAL A 168 9.16 5.72 10.94
N TYR A 169 9.24 4.81 9.96
CA TYR A 169 9.11 3.38 10.26
C TYR A 169 10.06 2.45 9.49
N LEU A 170 10.80 2.96 8.51
CA LEU A 170 11.93 2.22 7.96
C LEU A 170 13.19 2.72 8.68
N PRO A 171 13.88 1.88 9.48
CA PRO A 171 15.00 2.34 10.32
C PRO A 171 16.19 2.85 9.49
N THR A 172 16.23 2.52 8.19
CA THR A 172 17.28 2.91 7.25
C THR A 172 16.65 3.14 5.86
N ASN A 173 17.48 3.42 4.86
CA ASN A 173 17.01 3.51 3.48
C ASN A 173 16.30 2.20 3.07
N PRO A 174 15.11 2.25 2.43
CA PRO A 174 14.43 1.05 1.93
C PRO A 174 15.33 0.15 1.08
N LEU A 175 16.28 0.73 0.32
CA LEU A 175 17.25 -0.04 -0.46
C LEU A 175 18.21 -0.83 0.44
N ASP A 176 18.66 -0.24 1.55
CA ASP A 176 19.51 -0.91 2.54
C ASP A 176 18.72 -2.03 3.22
N LEU A 177 17.43 -1.82 3.52
CA LEU A 177 16.55 -2.88 4.06
C LEU A 177 16.30 -4.00 3.06
N PHE A 178 16.21 -3.70 1.77
CA PHE A 178 16.08 -4.74 0.77
C PHE A 178 17.39 -5.54 0.59
N GLN A 179 18.55 -4.89 0.77
CA GLN A 179 19.88 -5.50 0.61
C GLN A 179 20.37 -6.24 1.87
N GLU A 180 20.06 -5.72 3.06
CA GLU A 180 20.57 -6.22 4.35
C GLU A 180 19.46 -6.77 5.26
N GLY A 181 18.19 -6.55 4.92
CA GLY A 181 17.06 -6.83 5.80
C GLY A 181 16.73 -8.32 5.94
N PRO A 182 16.24 -8.74 7.12
CA PRO A 182 15.87 -10.12 7.41
C PRO A 182 14.52 -10.55 6.80
N ILE A 183 13.73 -9.60 6.30
CA ILE A 183 12.36 -9.80 5.84
C ILE A 183 12.34 -9.54 4.34
N ASN A 184 11.98 -10.57 3.59
CA ASN A 184 11.75 -10.52 2.16
C ASN A 184 10.75 -11.62 1.80
N PRO A 185 9.85 -11.40 0.83
CA PRO A 185 9.16 -12.52 0.21
C PRO A 185 10.19 -13.53 -0.30
N THR A 186 9.80 -14.81 -0.38
CA THR A 186 10.66 -15.84 -0.95
C THR A 186 11.01 -15.53 -2.41
N ASP A 187 10.06 -14.93 -3.15
CA ASP A 187 10.23 -14.51 -4.54
C ASP A 187 9.55 -13.15 -4.79
N MET A 188 10.18 -12.30 -5.61
CA MET A 188 9.61 -11.02 -6.04
C MET A 188 9.73 -10.81 -7.56
N ILE A 189 8.65 -10.37 -8.20
CA ILE A 189 8.64 -9.89 -9.58
C ILE A 189 8.50 -8.37 -9.55
N ILE A 190 9.36 -7.65 -10.28
CA ILE A 190 9.35 -6.20 -10.37
C ILE A 190 9.37 -5.79 -11.84
N GLY A 191 8.53 -4.83 -12.22
CA GLY A 191 8.46 -4.33 -13.59
C GLY A 191 8.06 -2.86 -13.68
N SER A 192 8.33 -2.26 -14.83
CA SER A 192 7.93 -0.90 -15.19
C SER A 192 7.53 -0.88 -16.66
N ASN A 193 6.69 0.07 -17.07
CA ASN A 193 6.38 0.30 -18.47
C ASN A 193 7.41 1.24 -19.11
N THR A 194 7.54 1.16 -20.44
CA THR A 194 8.47 1.98 -21.24
C THR A 194 8.31 3.49 -21.03
N TYR A 195 7.13 3.96 -20.57
CA TYR A 195 6.79 5.37 -20.43
C TYR A 195 6.15 5.72 -19.07
N ASP A 196 6.57 5.08 -17.98
CA ASP A 196 6.12 5.46 -16.64
C ASP A 196 6.54 6.91 -16.25
N ALA A 197 7.64 7.43 -16.82
CA ALA A 197 8.09 8.79 -16.54
C ALA A 197 7.32 9.89 -17.30
N PRO A 198 6.99 9.77 -18.60
CA PRO A 198 6.18 10.76 -19.31
C PRO A 198 4.74 10.91 -18.82
N SER A 199 4.09 9.84 -18.34
CA SER A 199 2.73 9.91 -17.79
C SER A 199 2.68 10.76 -16.51
N MET A 200 3.72 10.71 -15.68
CA MET A 200 3.89 11.55 -14.49
C MET A 200 4.04 13.04 -14.83
N THR A 201 4.65 13.40 -15.98
CA THR A 201 4.85 14.81 -16.39
C THR A 201 3.56 15.51 -16.84
N PHE A 202 2.50 14.77 -17.19
CA PHE A 202 1.19 15.35 -17.56
C PHE A 202 0.32 15.70 -16.34
N PHE A 203 0.59 15.14 -15.17
CA PHE A 203 -0.13 15.45 -13.94
C PHE A 203 0.46 16.64 -13.15
N THR A 204 1.53 17.25 -13.67
CA THR A 204 2.23 18.39 -13.04
C THR A 204 2.09 19.71 -13.80
N GLN A 205 1.10 19.84 -14.70
CA GLN A 205 0.74 21.12 -15.34
C GLN A 205 -0.63 21.60 -14.91
#